data_AF-A0A329Z9A7-F1
#
_entry.id   AF-A0A329Z9A7-F1
#
_cell.length_a   1.000
_cell.length_b   1.000
_cell.length_c   1.000
_cell.angle_alpha   90.00
_cell.angle_beta   90.00
_cell.angle_gamma   90.00
#
_symmetry.space_group_name_H-M   'P 1'
#
loop_
_entity.id
_entity.type
_entity.pdbx_description
1 polymer ?
#
loop_
_entity_poly.entity_id
_entity_poly.type
_entity_poly.pdbx_seq_one_letter_code
_entity_poly.pdbx_strand_id
1 'polypeptide(L)' 'MKLLILQSLIISAFLSGCLYRNECGYSNSYWDEKGYYYDSQGNYVETCPDNLIYKDGKQPQMREEVF' A
#
# COMPACT_ATOMS: atom_id res chain seq x y z
N MET A 1 13.28 -31.77 19.52
CA MET A 1 12.64 -31.48 18.20
C MET A 1 11.48 -30.49 18.31
N LYS A 2 10.45 -30.71 19.16
CA LYS A 2 9.32 -29.75 19.35
C LYS A 2 9.73 -28.29 19.64
N LEU A 3 10.77 -28.07 20.46
CA LEU A 3 11.25 -26.73 20.81
C LEU A 3 11.86 -25.97 19.61
N LEU A 4 12.56 -26.68 18.71
CA LEU A 4 13.14 -26.09 17.50
C LEU A 4 12.07 -25.75 16.45
N ILE A 5 11.02 -26.57 16.36
CA ILE A 5 9.86 -26.31 15.50
C ILE A 5 9.10 -25.08 16.00
N LEU A 6 8.93 -24.94 17.32
CA LEU A 6 8.28 -23.77 17.91
C LEU A 6 9.09 -22.49 17.69
N GLN A 7 10.42 -22.54 17.88
CA GLN A 7 11.30 -21.40 17.61
C GLN A 7 11.29 -20.97 16.14
N SER A 8 11.33 -21.91 15.20
CA SER A 8 11.29 -21.60 13.76
C SER A 8 9.95 -20.97 13.34
N LEU A 9 8.84 -21.42 13.91
CA LEU A 9 7.52 -20.82 13.69
C LEU A 9 7.45 -19.37 14.18
N ILE A 10 7.96 -19.11 15.39
CA ILE A 10 8.01 -17.76 15.96
C ILE A 10 8.88 -16.84 15.09
N ILE A 11 10.09 -17.30 14.72
CA ILE A 11 11.01 -16.52 13.88
C ILE A 11 10.38 -16.22 12.50
N SER A 12 9.66 -17.17 11.91
CA SER A 12 8.97 -16.95 10.62
C SER A 12 7.84 -15.92 10.71
N ALA A 13 7.12 -15.86 11.83
CA ALA A 13 6.05 -14.86 12.05
C ALA A 13 6.60 -13.44 12.27
N PHE A 14 7.82 -13.31 12.80
CA PHE A 14 8.50 -12.01 12.91
C PHE A 14 9.21 -11.60 11.61
N LEU A 15 9.52 -12.54 10.71
CA LEU A 15 10.17 -12.30 9.42
C LEU A 15 9.20 -12.11 8.25
N SER A 16 7.91 -12.43 8.42
CA SER A 16 6.86 -12.02 7.50
C SER A 16 6.64 -10.51 7.64
N GLY A 17 7.53 -9.75 7.02
CA GLY A 17 7.56 -8.29 7.09
C GLY A 17 6.19 -7.67 6.84
N CYS A 18 5.86 -6.73 7.73
CA CYS A 18 5.01 -5.54 7.64
C CYS A 18 4.26 -5.21 6.33
N LEU A 19 3.53 -6.16 5.73
CA LEU A 19 2.57 -5.86 4.67
C LEU A 19 1.30 -5.29 5.31
N TYR A 20 1.11 -3.98 5.18
CA TYR A 20 -0.07 -3.27 5.60
C TYR A 20 -1.00 -3.03 4.42
N ARG A 21 -2.31 -2.97 4.67
CA ARG A 21 -3.31 -2.60 3.68
C ARG A 21 -3.70 -1.14 3.86
N ASN A 22 -3.60 -0.34 2.80
CA ASN A 22 -3.91 1.08 2.77
C ASN A 22 -4.83 1.40 1.56
N GLU A 23 -5.11 2.68 1.28
CA GLU A 23 -6.00 3.07 0.18
C GLU A 23 -5.45 2.72 -1.20
N CYS A 24 -4.12 2.67 -1.30
CA CYS A 24 -3.41 2.33 -2.52
C CYS A 24 -3.21 0.82 -2.73
N GLY A 25 -3.46 -0.02 -1.73
CA GLY A 25 -3.33 -1.47 -1.83
C GLY A 25 -2.57 -2.08 -0.66
N TYR A 26 -1.69 -3.04 -0.94
CA TYR A 26 -0.76 -3.56 0.07
C TYR A 26 0.56 -2.81 -0.05
N SER A 27 1.14 -2.39 1.09
CA SER A 27 2.39 -1.65 1.16
C SER A 27 3.22 -2.10 2.35
N ASN A 28 4.52 -1.84 2.31
CA ASN A 28 5.40 -1.99 3.48
C ASN A 28 5.29 -0.79 4.45
N SER A 29 4.49 0.23 4.07
CA SER A 29 4.17 1.39 4.88
C SER A 29 2.70 1.33 5.29
N TYR A 30 2.43 1.71 6.54
CA TYR A 30 1.05 1.92 7.00
C TYR A 30 0.41 3.15 6.36
N TRP A 31 1.23 4.12 5.93
CA TRP A 31 0.77 5.38 5.36
C TRP A 31 0.45 5.26 3.88
N ASP A 32 -0.50 6.06 3.42
CA ASP A 32 -0.81 6.19 2.00
C ASP A 32 0.30 6.97 1.29
N GLU A 33 1.19 6.26 0.62
CA GLU A 33 2.20 6.86 -0.25
C GLU A 33 1.54 7.32 -1.55
N LYS A 34 0.86 8.47 -1.53
CA LYS A 34 0.21 9.04 -2.72
C LYS A 34 1.08 10.14 -3.34
N GLY A 35 1.26 10.07 -4.65
CA GLY A 35 1.69 11.21 -5.46
C GLY A 35 0.51 12.11 -5.81
N TYR A 36 0.80 13.34 -6.23
CA TYR A 36 -0.21 14.25 -6.74
C TYR A 36 0.30 15.05 -7.94
N TYR A 37 -0.60 15.41 -8.84
CA TYR A 37 -0.33 16.28 -9.98
C TYR A 37 -1.59 17.05 -10.40
N TYR A 38 -1.41 18.07 -11.24
CA TYR A 38 -2.52 18.74 -11.92
C TYR A 38 -2.57 18.28 -13.38
N ASP A 39 -3.75 17.90 -13.86
CA ASP A 39 -3.93 17.55 -15.26
C ASP A 39 -3.91 18.80 -16.16
N SER A 40 -3.99 18.60 -17.48
CA SER A 40 -4.00 19.69 -18.45
C SER A 40 -5.23 20.60 -18.37
N GLN A 41 -6.27 20.19 -17.64
CA GLN A 41 -7.48 20.97 -17.39
C GLN A 41 -7.40 21.74 -16.06
N GLY A 42 -6.32 21.55 -15.28
CA GLY A 42 -6.12 22.17 -13.99
C GLY A 42 -6.78 21.42 -12.83
N ASN A 43 -7.22 20.18 -13.03
CA ASN A 43 -7.79 19.38 -11.95
C ASN A 43 -6.70 18.74 -11.10
N TYR A 44 -6.90 18.74 -9.78
CA TYR A 44 -6.03 18.02 -8.85
C TYR A 44 -6.27 16.50 -8.94
N VAL A 45 -5.20 15.73 -9.09
CA VAL A 45 -5.25 14.28 -9.21
C VAL A 45 -4.27 13.64 -8.22
N GLU A 46 -4.77 12.75 -7.37
CA GLU A 46 -3.96 11.87 -6.53
C GLU A 46 -3.65 10.56 -7.27
N THR A 47 -2.43 10.06 -7.18
CA THR A 47 -2.01 8.80 -7.82
C THR A 47 -1.27 7.90 -6.85
N CYS A 48 -1.55 6.61 -6.90
CA CYS A 48 -0.84 5.60 -6.13
C CYS A 48 0.39 5.10 -6.93
N PRO A 49 1.50 4.77 -6.26
CA PRO A 49 2.69 4.22 -6.91
C PRO A 49 2.36 2.90 -7.61
N ASP A 50 2.97 2.69 -8.77
CA ASP A 50 2.77 1.50 -9.57
C ASP A 50 3.83 0.45 -9.18
N ASN A 51 3.52 -0.35 -8.18
CA ASN A 51 4.38 -1.42 -7.69
C ASN A 51 3.61 -2.74 -7.56
N LEU A 52 4.34 -3.86 -7.65
CA LEU A 52 3.81 -5.24 -7.71
C LEU A 52 2.82 -5.60 -6.59
N ILE A 53 2.86 -4.86 -5.48
CA ILE A 53 2.03 -5.05 -4.29
C ILE A 53 0.69 -4.27 -4.38
N TYR A 54 0.59 -3.31 -5.30
CA TYR A 54 -0.52 -2.36 -5.47
C TYR A 54 -1.45 -2.74 -6.63
N LYS A 55 -1.27 -3.94 -7.20
CA LYS A 55 -1.88 -4.38 -8.46
C LYS A 55 -3.42 -4.46 -8.46
N ASP A 56 -4.05 -4.38 -7.28
CA ASP A 56 -5.50 -4.43 -7.09
C ASP A 56 -6.08 -3.13 -6.48
N GLY A 57 -5.24 -2.10 -6.26
CA GLY A 57 -5.64 -0.80 -5.70
C GLY A 57 -6.38 0.05 -6.73
N LYS A 58 -7.49 0.67 -6.31
CA LYS A 58 -8.36 1.47 -7.18
C LYS A 58 -7.53 2.50 -7.96
N GLN A 59 -7.75 2.53 -9.28
CA GLN A 59 -7.25 3.59 -10.16
C GLN A 59 -7.63 4.97 -9.60
N PRO A 60 -6.80 6.01 -9.87
CA PRO A 60 -6.92 7.33 -9.28
C PRO A 60 -8.38 7.80 -9.33
N GLN A 61 -8.97 8.00 -8.15
CA GLN A 61 -10.28 8.63 -8.06
C GLN A 61 -10.05 10.13 -8.22
N MET A 62 -10.55 10.69 -9.32
CA MET A 62 -10.70 12.12 -9.49
C MET A 62 -11.52 12.61 -8.30
N ARG A 63 -10.88 13.28 -7.33
CA ARG A 63 -11.61 13.92 -6.26
C ARG A 63 -12.27 15.14 -6.89
N GLU A 64 -13.55 15.00 -7.22
CA GLU A 64 -14.38 16.14 -7.59
C GLU A 64 -14.42 17.06 -6.37
N GLU A 65 -13.59 18.10 -6.37
CA GLU A 65 -13.68 19.15 -5.35
C GLU A 65 -14.98 19.90 -5.59
N VAL A 66 -16.03 19.49 -4.88
CA VAL A 66 -17.29 20.22 -4.80
C VAL A 66 -17.01 21.48 -3.99
N PHE A 67 -16.81 22.59 -4.71
CA PHE A 67 -16.77 23.95 -4.17
C PHE A 67 -18.15 24.40 -3.67
#